data_AF-A0A8J2YVP4-F1
#
_entry.id   AF-A0A8J2YVP4-F1
#
_cell.length_a   1.000
_cell.length_b   1.000
_cell.length_c   1.000
_cell.angle_alpha   90.00
_cell.angle_beta   90.00
_cell.angle_gamma   90.00
#
_symmetry.space_group_name_H-M   'P 1'
#
loop_
_entity.id
_entity.type
_entity.pdbx_description
1 polymer ?
#
loop_
_entity_poly.entity_id
_entity_poly.type
_entity_poly.pdbx_seq_one_letter_code
_entity_poly.pdbx_strand_id
1 'polypeptide(L)'
;MARTFLVWRFAPLAGALLAACHTASPAPNAFYAPPNALSPGDAVSIVGTKNDPSWLNANEYIYLWGVDRKPIAEAQGHWNTPTLLTPSVFHHLDLAYRWGMQFGSVGFDLVGRPGQRLAIECEVLETDKAAQMWLVDAATGEPMTEKYVMQIRPLGGVSAAKPIFAYYN
;
A
#
# COMPACT_ATOMS: atom_id res chain seq x y z
N MET A 1 48.23 -29.12 62.35
CA MET A 1 46.90 -28.87 62.94
C MET A 1 45.86 -29.00 61.84
N ALA A 2 44.95 -29.96 61.98
CA ALA A 2 43.90 -30.25 61.02
C ALA A 2 42.79 -29.20 61.08
N ARG A 3 42.29 -28.76 59.92
CA ARG A 3 40.92 -28.26 59.76
C ARG A 3 40.38 -28.69 58.40
N THR A 4 39.58 -29.75 58.44
CA THR A 4 38.63 -30.16 57.40
C THR A 4 37.41 -29.26 57.45
N PHE A 5 36.95 -28.73 56.31
CA PHE A 5 35.54 -28.42 55.92
C PHE A 5 35.62 -27.80 54.52
N LEU A 6 34.73 -27.97 53.55
CA LEU A 6 33.68 -28.92 53.22
C LEU A 6 33.36 -28.56 51.76
N VAL A 7 33.20 -29.58 50.92
CA VAL A 7 32.91 -29.49 49.48
C VAL A 7 31.59 -28.78 49.22
N TRP A 8 31.55 -27.90 48.22
CA TRP A 8 30.38 -27.74 47.35
C TRP A 8 30.81 -27.95 45.90
N ARG A 9 30.32 -29.07 45.36
CA ARG A 9 30.34 -29.43 43.94
C ARG A 9 29.47 -28.44 43.17
N PHE A 10 29.90 -27.99 42.00
CA PHE A 10 29.09 -27.93 40.77
C PHE A 10 30.03 -27.70 39.57
N ALA A 11 30.41 -28.79 38.90
CA ALA A 11 30.44 -28.82 37.44
C ALA A 11 29.05 -29.37 37.04
N PRO A 12 28.47 -29.09 35.84
CA PRO A 12 29.22 -29.14 34.59
C PRO A 12 28.63 -28.30 33.41
N LEU A 13 29.21 -28.55 32.22
CA LEU A 13 28.63 -28.41 30.88
C LEU A 13 28.70 -27.03 30.21
N ALA A 14 29.75 -26.89 29.41
CA ALA A 14 29.80 -26.02 28.24
C ALA A 14 28.59 -26.28 27.33
N GLY A 15 27.68 -25.31 27.25
CA GLY A 15 26.59 -25.31 26.29
C GLY A 15 27.12 -24.98 24.90
N ALA A 16 27.05 -25.97 24.01
CA ALA A 16 27.25 -25.76 22.59
C ALA A 16 26.12 -24.88 22.04
N LEU A 17 26.43 -23.62 21.72
CA LEU A 17 25.55 -22.78 20.91
C LEU A 17 25.60 -23.30 19.46
N LEU A 18 24.58 -24.07 19.09
CA LEU A 18 24.24 -24.33 17.71
C LEU A 18 24.00 -22.98 17.02
N ALA A 19 24.96 -22.54 16.22
CA ALA A 19 24.76 -21.50 15.23
C ALA A 19 23.76 -22.03 14.19
N ALA A 20 22.48 -21.80 14.42
CA ALA A 20 21.47 -21.88 13.39
C ALA A 20 21.75 -20.75 12.40
N CYS A 21 22.56 -21.05 11.38
CA CYS A 21 22.60 -20.33 10.13
C CYS A 21 21.17 -20.33 9.57
N HIS A 22 20.40 -19.32 9.95
CA HIS A 22 19.17 -18.98 9.25
C HIS A 22 19.63 -18.58 7.85
N THR A 23 19.52 -19.53 6.93
CA THR A 23 19.39 -19.21 5.51
C THR A 23 18.21 -18.26 5.42
N ALA A 24 18.50 -16.97 5.39
CA ALA A 24 17.51 -15.94 5.18
C ALA A 24 16.83 -16.27 3.86
N SER A 25 15.59 -16.77 3.95
CA SER A 25 14.70 -16.83 2.80
C SER A 25 14.69 -15.43 2.17
N PRO A 26 14.75 -15.28 0.83
CA PRO A 26 14.64 -13.97 0.22
C PRO A 26 13.38 -13.31 0.78
N ALA A 27 13.53 -12.07 1.27
CA ALA A 27 12.41 -11.34 1.84
C ALA A 27 11.23 -11.38 0.85
N PRO A 28 10.01 -11.72 1.29
CA PRO A 28 8.86 -11.75 0.39
C PRO A 28 8.75 -10.39 -0.30
N ASN A 29 8.51 -10.40 -1.62
CA ASN A 29 8.38 -9.19 -2.45
C ASN A 29 7.55 -8.13 -1.70
N ALA A 30 8.24 -7.12 -1.16
CA ALA A 30 7.65 -6.12 -0.27
C ALA A 30 6.69 -5.18 -1.00
N PHE A 31 6.75 -5.19 -2.34
CA PHE A 31 5.94 -4.37 -3.23
C PHE A 31 5.04 -5.24 -4.10
N TYR A 32 3.94 -4.65 -4.55
CA TYR A 32 3.11 -5.23 -5.58
C TYR A 32 3.90 -5.34 -6.89
N ALA A 33 3.80 -6.49 -7.53
CA ALA A 33 4.32 -6.75 -8.86
C ALA A 33 3.18 -7.36 -9.68
N PRO A 34 2.81 -6.77 -10.82
CA PRO A 34 1.86 -7.39 -11.73
C PRO A 34 2.32 -8.81 -12.12
N PRO A 35 1.41 -9.78 -12.29
CA PRO A 35 1.81 -11.11 -12.74
C PRO A 35 2.56 -11.07 -14.08
N ASN A 36 3.61 -11.90 -14.18
CA ASN A 36 4.42 -12.02 -15.39
C ASN A 36 3.51 -12.44 -16.57
N ALA A 37 3.65 -11.76 -17.72
CA ALA A 37 2.89 -11.96 -18.95
C ALA A 37 1.47 -11.35 -19.05
N LEU A 38 1.03 -10.51 -18.10
CA LEU A 38 -0.18 -9.72 -18.33
C LEU A 38 0.06 -8.63 -19.37
N SER A 39 -0.65 -8.72 -20.51
CA SER A 39 -0.68 -7.67 -21.52
C SER A 39 -1.72 -6.60 -21.15
N PRO A 40 -1.56 -5.33 -21.58
CA PRO A 40 -2.56 -4.29 -21.31
C PRO A 40 -3.96 -4.58 -21.88
N GLY A 41 -4.07 -5.43 -22.91
CA GLY A 41 -5.36 -5.83 -23.50
C GLY A 41 -6.10 -6.89 -22.68
N ASP A 42 -5.36 -7.68 -21.90
CA ASP A 42 -5.92 -8.76 -21.08
C ASP A 42 -6.04 -8.34 -19.60
N ALA A 43 -5.35 -7.26 -19.21
CA ALA A 43 -5.37 -6.73 -17.85
C ALA A 43 -6.62 -5.90 -17.54
N VAL A 44 -6.87 -5.74 -16.24
CA VAL A 44 -7.52 -4.52 -15.74
C VAL A 44 -6.41 -3.49 -15.54
N SER A 45 -6.53 -2.31 -16.13
CA SER A 45 -5.53 -1.24 -15.97
C SER A 45 -6.10 -0.08 -15.18
N ILE A 46 -5.39 0.38 -14.15
CA ILE A 46 -5.80 1.52 -13.33
C ILE A 46 -4.76 2.62 -13.43
N VAL A 47 -5.22 3.85 -13.62
CA VAL A 47 -4.37 5.04 -13.63
C VAL A 47 -4.88 6.08 -12.64
N GLY A 48 -3.95 6.76 -11.99
CA GLY A 48 -4.25 7.93 -11.16
C GLY A 48 -4.53 9.16 -12.00
N THR A 49 -4.91 10.24 -11.32
CA THR A 49 -5.16 11.54 -11.91
C THR A 49 -4.38 12.62 -11.18
N LYS A 50 -4.17 13.73 -11.87
CA LYS A 50 -3.65 14.96 -11.30
C LYS A 50 -4.69 16.03 -11.56
N ASN A 51 -5.31 16.55 -10.50
CA ASN A 51 -6.18 17.70 -10.64
C ASN A 51 -5.36 18.93 -11.09
N ASP A 52 -5.95 19.64 -12.05
CA ASP A 52 -5.55 20.81 -12.86
C ASP A 52 -4.14 21.45 -12.67
N PRO A 53 -3.41 21.77 -13.77
CA PRO A 53 -2.03 22.25 -13.77
C PRO A 53 -1.91 23.76 -13.50
N SER A 54 -2.80 24.33 -12.69
CA SER A 54 -2.56 25.69 -12.20
C SER A 54 -1.21 25.68 -11.48
N TRP A 55 -0.29 26.55 -11.91
CA TRP A 55 1.10 26.62 -11.45
C TRP A 55 1.24 26.82 -9.92
N LEU A 56 0.14 27.14 -9.24
CA LEU A 56 0.03 27.25 -7.79
C LEU A 56 -0.24 25.90 -7.08
N ASN A 57 -0.85 24.90 -7.76
CA ASN A 57 -1.29 23.63 -7.17
C ASN A 57 -0.62 22.38 -7.77
N ALA A 58 0.62 22.50 -8.27
CA ALA A 58 1.33 21.43 -8.97
C ALA A 58 1.67 20.15 -8.15
N ASN A 59 1.21 20.04 -6.90
CA ASN A 59 1.55 18.98 -5.95
C ASN A 59 0.35 18.15 -5.47
N GLU A 60 -0.79 18.24 -6.15
CA GLU A 60 -1.93 17.36 -5.92
C GLU A 60 -1.79 16.07 -6.76
N TYR A 61 -1.81 14.91 -6.11
CA TYR A 61 -1.67 13.60 -6.73
C TYR A 61 -2.75 12.68 -6.21
N ILE A 62 -3.49 12.05 -7.14
CA ILE A 62 -4.47 11.02 -6.85
C ILE A 62 -3.98 9.75 -7.53
N TYR A 63 -3.72 8.70 -6.78
CA TYR A 63 -2.99 7.54 -7.32
C TYR A 63 -3.30 6.25 -6.56
N LEU A 64 -3.05 5.14 -7.24
CA LEU A 64 -3.10 3.81 -6.64
C LEU A 64 -1.85 3.64 -5.77
N TRP A 65 -2.04 3.52 -4.45
CA TRP A 65 -0.96 3.34 -3.48
C TRP A 65 -0.60 1.86 -3.29
N GLY A 66 -1.60 0.98 -3.33
CA GLY A 66 -1.42 -0.43 -3.05
C GLY A 66 -2.46 -1.32 -3.70
N VAL A 67 -2.09 -2.58 -3.88
CA VAL A 67 -2.94 -3.66 -4.40
C VAL A 67 -2.75 -4.88 -3.52
N ASP A 68 -3.84 -5.48 -3.08
CA ASP A 68 -3.87 -6.68 -2.24
C ASP A 68 -2.94 -6.58 -1.04
N ARG A 69 -3.00 -5.42 -0.36
CA ARG A 69 -2.20 -5.07 0.83
C ARG A 69 -0.69 -4.98 0.57
N LYS A 70 -0.29 -4.90 -0.70
CA LYS A 70 1.10 -4.65 -1.08
C LYS A 70 1.24 -3.25 -1.65
N PRO A 71 2.16 -2.42 -1.13
CA PRO A 71 2.40 -1.09 -1.67
C PRO A 71 2.96 -1.17 -3.09
N ILE A 72 2.67 -0.17 -3.91
CA ILE A 72 3.30 0.01 -5.22
C ILE A 72 4.58 0.83 -5.01
N ALA A 73 5.69 0.35 -5.58
CA ALA A 73 6.97 1.07 -5.51
C ALA A 73 6.85 2.41 -6.25
N GLU A 74 7.27 3.49 -5.59
CA GLU A 74 7.26 4.86 -6.16
C GLU A 74 5.88 5.28 -6.70
N ALA A 75 4.80 4.78 -6.10
CA ALA A 75 3.43 4.96 -6.57
C ALA A 75 3.06 6.42 -6.94
N GLN A 76 3.47 7.39 -6.12
CA GLN A 76 3.24 8.80 -6.40
C GLN A 76 4.03 9.29 -7.63
N GLY A 77 5.29 8.86 -7.81
CA GLY A 77 6.11 9.25 -8.95
C GLY A 77 5.59 8.69 -10.27
N HIS A 78 4.89 7.55 -10.20
CA HIS A 78 4.31 6.83 -11.33
C HIS A 78 2.77 6.90 -11.36
N TRP A 79 2.18 7.97 -10.82
CA TRP A 79 0.73 8.15 -10.71
C TRP A 79 -0.03 7.98 -12.05
N ASN A 80 0.60 8.37 -13.18
CA ASN A 80 0.03 8.27 -14.52
C ASN A 80 0.43 6.99 -15.28
N THR A 81 1.19 6.10 -14.65
CA THR A 81 1.58 4.82 -15.26
C THR A 81 0.51 3.78 -14.95
N PRO A 82 -0.09 3.12 -15.97
CA PRO A 82 -1.11 2.12 -15.73
C PRO A 82 -0.59 0.96 -14.87
N THR A 83 -1.26 0.72 -13.74
CA THR A 83 -1.03 -0.49 -12.94
C THR A 83 -1.93 -1.60 -13.47
N LEU A 84 -1.32 -2.74 -13.79
CA LEU A 84 -2.03 -3.90 -14.32
C LEU A 84 -2.44 -4.86 -13.20
N LEU A 85 -3.71 -5.26 -13.21
CA LEU A 85 -4.31 -6.23 -12.30
C LEU A 85 -4.82 -7.45 -13.07
N THR A 86 -4.96 -8.57 -12.37
CA THR A 86 -5.50 -9.80 -12.96
C THR A 86 -7.01 -9.62 -13.17
N PRO A 87 -7.55 -9.81 -14.38
CA PRO A 87 -8.98 -9.73 -14.58
C PRO A 87 -9.70 -10.90 -13.90
N SER A 88 -10.99 -10.71 -13.64
CA SER A 88 -11.90 -11.76 -13.13
C SER A 88 -11.50 -12.35 -11.77
N VAL A 89 -10.62 -11.66 -11.04
CA VAL A 89 -10.22 -11.98 -9.67
C VAL A 89 -10.54 -10.78 -8.77
N PHE A 90 -10.84 -11.07 -7.51
CA PHE A 90 -11.05 -10.05 -6.49
C PHE A 90 -9.73 -9.37 -6.13
N HIS A 91 -9.74 -8.03 -6.16
CA HIS A 91 -8.63 -7.19 -5.74
C HIS A 91 -9.07 -6.17 -4.69
N HIS A 92 -8.21 -5.96 -3.69
CA HIS A 92 -8.30 -4.82 -2.78
C HIS A 92 -7.33 -3.73 -3.24
N LEU A 93 -7.83 -2.52 -3.44
CA LEU A 93 -7.04 -1.36 -3.86
C LEU A 93 -6.96 -0.34 -2.74
N ASP A 94 -5.76 0.11 -2.43
CA ASP A 94 -5.55 1.28 -1.60
C ASP A 94 -5.33 2.49 -2.52
N LEU A 95 -6.28 3.42 -2.56
CA LEU A 95 -6.13 4.68 -3.28
C LEU A 95 -5.63 5.75 -2.32
N ALA A 96 -4.80 6.66 -2.83
CA ALA A 96 -4.24 7.75 -2.06
C ALA A 96 -4.46 9.09 -2.75
N TYR A 97 -4.68 10.09 -1.91
CA TYR A 97 -4.63 11.50 -2.26
C TYR A 97 -3.49 12.15 -1.51
N ARG A 98 -2.72 12.97 -2.22
CA ARG A 98 -1.65 13.77 -1.63
C ARG A 98 -1.71 15.18 -2.18
N TRP A 99 -1.69 16.15 -1.28
CA TRP A 99 -1.56 17.57 -1.63
C TRP A 99 -0.46 18.19 -0.77
N GLY A 100 0.74 18.34 -1.35
CA GLY A 100 1.93 18.79 -0.62
C GLY A 100 2.24 17.89 0.59
N MET A 101 2.09 18.45 1.79
CA MET A 101 2.30 17.75 3.07
C MET A 101 1.03 17.06 3.59
N GLN A 102 -0.07 17.08 2.88
CA GLN A 102 -1.32 16.46 3.28
C GLN A 102 -1.53 15.12 2.57
N PHE A 103 -2.13 14.15 3.27
CA PHE A 103 -2.34 12.79 2.79
C PHE A 103 -3.68 12.22 3.29
N GLY A 104 -4.37 11.49 2.41
CA GLY A 104 -5.52 10.66 2.76
C GLY A 104 -5.48 9.38 1.93
N SER A 105 -6.10 8.31 2.43
CA SER A 105 -6.22 7.05 1.69
C SER A 105 -7.54 6.35 1.99
N VAL A 106 -7.99 5.54 1.04
CA VAL A 106 -9.21 4.74 1.15
C VAL A 106 -9.09 3.44 0.35
N GLY A 107 -9.69 2.37 0.88
CA GLY A 107 -9.70 1.05 0.27
C GLY A 107 -10.93 0.84 -0.62
N PHE A 108 -10.75 0.16 -1.76
CA PHE A 108 -11.82 -0.29 -2.65
C PHE A 108 -11.65 -1.76 -2.98
N ASP A 109 -12.77 -2.47 -3.04
CA ASP A 109 -12.80 -3.83 -3.53
C ASP A 109 -13.42 -3.86 -4.92
N LEU A 110 -12.80 -4.59 -5.85
CA LEU A 110 -13.39 -4.81 -7.18
C LEU A 110 -13.06 -6.18 -7.77
N VAL A 111 -13.87 -6.56 -8.76
CA VAL A 111 -13.55 -7.60 -9.73
C VAL A 111 -13.64 -6.95 -11.12
N GLY A 112 -12.49 -6.70 -11.74
CA GLY A 112 -12.45 -6.05 -13.05
C GLY A 112 -12.55 -7.05 -14.21
N ARG A 113 -12.93 -6.55 -15.39
CA ARG A 113 -13.06 -7.34 -16.62
C ARG A 113 -11.76 -7.29 -17.45
N PRO A 114 -11.45 -8.31 -18.26
CA PRO A 114 -10.33 -8.23 -19.20
C PRO A 114 -10.41 -6.98 -20.11
N GLY A 115 -9.30 -6.26 -20.24
CA GLY A 115 -9.21 -5.03 -21.03
C GLY A 115 -9.88 -3.81 -20.41
N GLN A 116 -10.43 -3.93 -19.20
CA GLN A 116 -11.10 -2.82 -18.54
C GLN A 116 -10.09 -1.75 -18.10
N ARG A 117 -10.38 -0.50 -18.44
CA ARG A 117 -9.56 0.65 -18.07
C ARG A 117 -10.30 1.46 -17.02
N LEU A 118 -9.66 1.69 -15.89
CA LEU A 118 -10.20 2.47 -14.79
C LEU A 118 -9.35 3.71 -14.55
N ALA A 119 -10.00 4.80 -14.19
CA ALA A 119 -9.35 5.98 -13.67
C ALA A 119 -9.82 6.23 -12.24
N ILE A 120 -8.96 6.87 -11.46
CA ILE A 120 -9.29 7.32 -10.11
C ILE A 120 -9.74 8.77 -10.19
N GLU A 121 -10.93 9.06 -9.68
CA GLU A 121 -11.44 10.41 -9.56
C GLU A 121 -11.50 10.84 -8.10
N CYS A 122 -11.39 12.15 -7.88
CA CYS A 122 -11.39 12.73 -6.55
C CYS A 122 -12.00 14.13 -6.53
N GLU A 123 -12.77 14.41 -5.48
CA GLU A 123 -13.36 15.71 -5.20
C GLU A 123 -13.02 16.14 -3.78
N VAL A 124 -12.38 17.30 -3.62
CA VAL A 124 -12.03 17.84 -2.31
C VAL A 124 -13.26 18.48 -1.67
N LEU A 125 -13.54 18.12 -0.42
CA LEU A 125 -14.59 18.71 0.39
C LEU A 125 -13.96 19.83 1.23
N GLU A 126 -14.05 21.07 0.73
CA GLU A 126 -13.35 22.25 1.28
C GLU A 126 -13.61 22.48 2.78
N THR A 127 -14.77 22.08 3.29
CA THR A 127 -15.20 22.36 4.66
C THR A 127 -14.53 21.48 5.73
N ASP A 128 -14.06 20.27 5.38
CA ASP A 128 -13.83 19.21 6.37
C ASP A 128 -12.44 18.57 6.34
N LYS A 129 -11.48 19.15 5.59
CA LYS A 129 -10.19 18.47 5.30
C LYS A 129 -10.44 17.03 4.85
N ALA A 130 -11.41 16.86 3.97
CA ALA A 130 -11.84 15.57 3.49
C ALA A 130 -11.87 15.60 1.97
N ALA A 131 -11.90 14.43 1.36
CA ALA A 131 -12.14 14.31 -0.06
C ALA A 131 -12.94 13.03 -0.31
N GLN A 132 -13.70 13.03 -1.40
CA GLN A 132 -14.37 11.88 -1.93
C GLN A 132 -13.54 11.29 -3.05
N MET A 133 -13.32 9.97 -3.03
CA MET A 133 -12.68 9.25 -4.12
C MET A 133 -13.62 8.18 -4.67
N TRP A 134 -13.49 7.88 -5.96
CA TRP A 134 -14.19 6.78 -6.61
C TRP A 134 -13.43 6.30 -7.84
N LEU A 135 -13.78 5.11 -8.32
CA LEU A 135 -13.31 4.60 -9.60
C LEU A 135 -14.32 4.93 -10.68
N VAL A 136 -13.83 5.26 -11.87
CA VAL A 136 -14.63 5.42 -13.08
C VAL A 136 -14.14 4.48 -14.18
N ASP A 137 -15.02 4.10 -15.09
CA ASP A 137 -14.61 3.51 -16.36
C ASP A 137 -13.93 4.61 -17.19
N ALA A 138 -12.67 4.40 -17.58
CA ALA A 138 -11.88 5.42 -18.26
C ALA A 138 -12.34 5.68 -19.71
N ALA A 139 -13.13 4.78 -20.31
CA ALA A 139 -13.65 4.98 -21.66
C ALA A 139 -14.95 5.79 -21.67
N THR A 140 -15.81 5.61 -20.67
CA THR A 140 -17.13 6.28 -20.61
C THR A 140 -17.19 7.43 -19.60
N GLY A 141 -16.28 7.46 -18.62
CA GLY A 141 -16.33 8.37 -17.47
C GLY A 141 -17.40 7.98 -16.44
N GLU A 142 -18.08 6.85 -16.62
CA GLU A 142 -19.15 6.44 -15.71
C GLU A 142 -18.58 5.92 -14.38
N PRO A 143 -19.16 6.31 -13.22
CA PRO A 143 -18.78 5.78 -11.93
C PRO A 143 -18.92 4.25 -11.86
N MET A 144 -17.86 3.59 -11.44
CA MET A 144 -17.79 2.14 -11.23
C MET A 144 -18.00 1.76 -9.76
N THR A 145 -17.80 2.71 -8.84
CA THR A 145 -17.99 2.56 -7.40
C THR A 145 -18.77 3.74 -6.84
N GLU A 146 -19.27 3.58 -5.63
CA GLU A 146 -19.72 4.72 -4.83
C GLU A 146 -18.55 5.67 -4.51
N LYS A 147 -18.89 6.91 -4.14
CA LYS A 147 -17.93 7.89 -3.63
C LYS A 147 -17.64 7.60 -2.17
N TYR A 148 -16.39 7.34 -1.84
CA TYR A 148 -15.96 7.14 -0.46
C TYR A 148 -15.28 8.38 0.08
N VAL A 149 -15.75 8.84 1.25
CA VAL A 149 -15.13 9.96 1.96
C VAL A 149 -13.89 9.47 2.70
N MET A 150 -12.76 10.13 2.46
CA MET A 150 -11.54 9.98 3.24
C MET A 150 -11.17 11.29 3.94
N GLN A 151 -10.43 11.15 5.04
CA GLN A 151 -9.91 12.28 5.79
C GLN A 151 -8.49 12.60 5.33
N ILE A 152 -8.23 13.86 5.03
CA ILE A 152 -6.93 14.39 4.61
C ILE A 152 -6.23 14.96 5.85
N ARG A 153 -5.00 14.47 6.11
CA ARG A 153 -4.23 14.81 7.31
C ARG A 153 -2.81 15.24 6.97
N PRO A 154 -2.18 16.12 7.78
CA PRO A 154 -0.76 16.43 7.62
C PRO A 154 0.12 15.19 7.83
N LEU A 155 1.06 14.94 6.92
CA LEU A 155 2.07 13.88 6.98
C LEU A 155 2.90 13.94 8.28
N GLY A 156 3.08 15.13 8.88
CA GLY A 156 3.79 15.32 10.16
C GLY A 156 3.06 14.83 11.41
N GLY A 157 1.75 14.55 11.33
CA GLY A 157 0.99 13.84 12.38
C GLY A 157 0.96 12.32 12.18
N VAL A 158 1.57 11.85 11.09
CA VAL A 158 1.68 10.45 10.72
C VAL A 158 3.16 10.11 10.73
N SER A 159 3.73 9.88 11.91
CA SER A 159 5.10 9.35 12.07
C SER A 159 5.26 8.12 11.19
N ALA A 160 5.74 8.25 9.94
CA ALA A 160 6.01 7.18 8.99
C ALA A 160 5.19 5.92 9.31
N ALA A 161 3.88 6.12 9.46
CA ALA A 161 3.11 5.16 10.22
C ALA A 161 3.12 3.95 9.33
N LYS A 162 3.69 2.86 9.85
CA LYS A 162 3.39 1.52 9.38
C LYS A 162 1.93 1.57 8.94
N PRO A 163 1.61 1.24 7.67
CA PRO A 163 0.24 1.23 7.21
C PRO A 163 -0.58 0.58 8.31
N ILE A 164 -1.66 1.24 8.73
CA ILE A 164 -2.56 0.72 9.75
C ILE A 164 -3.22 -0.51 9.13
N PHE A 165 -2.47 -1.61 9.08
CA PHE A 165 -2.99 -2.95 9.24
C PHE A 165 -3.46 -2.99 10.69
N ALA A 166 -4.64 -2.43 10.94
CA ALA A 166 -5.47 -2.95 12.00
C ALA A 166 -5.78 -4.39 11.58
N TYR A 167 -4.91 -5.31 11.99
CA TYR A 167 -5.23 -6.73 12.06
C TYR A 167 -6.45 -6.84 12.97
N TYR A 168 -7.64 -6.88 12.38
CA TYR A 168 -8.77 -7.48 13.05
C TYR A 168 -8.49 -9.00 13.03
N ASN A 169 -8.09 -9.52 14.19
CA ASN A 169 -8.22 -10.94 14.51
C ASN A 169 -9.71 -11.34 14.49
#